data_AF-A0A4Q3N9W1-F1
#
_entry.id   AF-A0A4Q3N9W1-F1
#
_cell.length_a   1.000
_cell.length_b   1.000
_cell.length_c   1.000
_cell.angle_alpha   90.00
_cell.angle_beta   90.00
_cell.angle_gamma   90.00
#
_symmetry.space_group_name_H-M   'P 1'
#
loop_
_entity.id
_entity.type
_entity.pdbx_description
1 polymer ?
#
loop_
_entity_poly.entity_id
_entity_poly.type
_entity_poly.pdbx_seq_one_letter_code
_entity_poly.pdbx_strand_id
1 'polypeptide(L)'
;SKLYEFDGAAQGRIRQNLDLAAFGAETGLSLLPVSLLQTGAASEGLLRDWPASNTGVDKHYGYAFQWFALCALLVGLYAWFQVFLPRRRLAAPSSVSDGDLP
;
A
#
# COMPACT_ATOMS: atom_id res chain seq x y z
N SER A 1 14.73 28.13 -7.84
CA SER A 1 14.06 27.02 -7.14
C SER A 1 15.10 26.21 -6.37
N LYS A 2 15.34 26.55 -5.10
CA LYS A 2 16.19 25.80 -4.15
C LYS A 2 15.65 26.03 -2.73
N LEU A 3 14.46 25.53 -2.44
CA LEU A 3 13.74 25.81 -1.19
C LEU A 3 13.23 24.55 -0.50
N TYR A 4 14.02 23.47 -0.54
CA TYR A 4 13.78 22.28 0.29
C TYR A 4 15.12 21.58 0.55
N GLU A 5 16.05 22.27 1.21
CA GLU A 5 17.16 21.62 1.89
C GLU A 5 16.77 21.58 3.37
N PHE A 6 16.04 20.53 3.75
CA PHE A 6 15.68 20.28 5.13
C PHE A 6 16.96 19.90 5.88
N ASP A 7 17.38 20.81 6.75
CA ASP A 7 18.44 20.65 7.73
C ASP A 7 19.85 20.54 7.10
N GLY A 8 20.74 21.44 7.50
CA GLY A 8 22.11 21.46 7.01
C GLY A 8 22.77 20.10 7.24
N ALA A 9 23.60 19.66 6.29
CA ALA A 9 24.28 18.36 6.27
C ALA A 9 24.55 17.86 7.70
N ALA A 10 23.91 16.75 8.09
CA ALA A 10 23.92 16.28 9.47
C ALA A 10 25.36 16.22 10.02
N GLN A 11 25.68 17.08 11.00
CA GLN A 11 27.01 17.15 11.60
C GLN A 11 27.05 16.21 12.80
N GLY A 12 27.66 15.03 12.60
CA GLY A 12 27.79 14.01 13.63
C GLY A 12 28.53 12.77 13.14
N ARG A 13 28.84 11.84 14.06
CA ARG A 13 29.49 10.56 13.74
C ARG A 13 28.61 9.67 12.86
N ILE A 14 27.28 9.79 12.99
CA ILE A 14 26.30 9.09 12.15
C ILE A 14 25.55 10.16 11.35
N ARG A 15 25.63 10.08 10.03
CA ARG A 15 24.97 11.02 9.10
C ARG A 15 23.99 10.25 8.24
N GLN A 16 22.72 10.64 8.27
CA GLN A 16 21.71 10.07 7.37
C GLN A 16 21.68 10.86 6.06
N ASN A 17 21.37 10.20 4.94
CA ASN A 17 21.29 10.84 3.62
C ASN A 17 22.55 11.64 3.24
N LEU A 18 23.71 11.03 3.43
CA LEU A 18 25.01 11.66 3.18
C LEU A 18 25.12 12.12 1.72
N ASP A 19 25.29 13.42 1.51
CA ASP A 19 25.73 13.96 0.22
C ASP A 19 27.21 13.64 0.03
N LEU A 20 27.50 12.75 -0.94
CA LEU A 20 28.86 12.28 -1.22
C LEU A 20 29.77 13.37 -1.79
N ALA A 21 29.23 14.36 -2.52
CA ALA A 21 30.03 15.45 -3.07
C ALA A 21 30.43 16.43 -1.97
N ALA A 22 29.49 16.81 -1.11
CA ALA A 22 29.76 17.65 0.06
C ALA A 22 30.74 16.96 1.02
N PHE A 23 30.52 15.67 1.30
CA PHE A 23 31.39 14.91 2.21
C PHE A 23 32.78 14.63 1.63
N GLY A 24 32.88 14.42 0.31
CA GLY A 24 34.16 14.32 -0.39
C GLY A 24 34.95 15.64 -0.29
N ALA A 25 34.28 16.78 -0.42
CA ALA A 25 34.90 18.09 -0.22
C ALA A 25 35.36 18.33 1.24
N GLU A 26 34.59 17.88 2.24
CA GLU A 26 34.97 17.95 3.66
C GLU A 26 36.19 17.08 3.99
N THR A 27 36.28 15.88 3.43
CA THR A 27 37.34 14.90 3.74
C THR A 27 38.55 14.98 2.82
N GLY A 28 38.43 15.69 1.68
CA GLY A 28 39.45 15.73 0.63
C GLY A 28 39.57 14.43 -0.17
N LEU A 29 38.63 13.50 -0.03
CA LEU A 29 38.64 12.20 -0.69
C LEU A 29 37.72 12.20 -1.92
N SER A 30 38.17 11.55 -2.99
CA SER A 30 37.30 11.24 -4.13
C SER A 30 36.49 9.99 -3.79
N LEU A 31 35.23 10.20 -3.39
CA LEU A 31 34.32 9.12 -2.99
C LEU A 31 33.62 8.53 -4.22
N LEU A 32 33.53 7.20 -4.29
CA LEU A 32 32.76 6.51 -5.31
C LEU A 32 31.26 6.62 -4.98
N PRO A 33 30.37 6.78 -5.99
CA PRO A 33 28.92 6.87 -5.80
C PRO A 33 28.29 5.48 -5.58
N VAL A 34 28.86 4.68 -4.68
CA VAL A 34 28.41 3.33 -4.34
C VAL A 34 28.29 3.17 -2.83
N SER A 35 27.38 2.29 -2.41
CA SER A 35 27.25 1.89 -1.01
C SER A 35 27.63 0.42 -0.86
N LEU A 36 28.47 0.14 0.15
CA LEU A 36 28.87 -1.22 0.50
C LEU A 36 28.17 -1.65 1.77
N LEU A 37 27.38 -2.72 1.68
CA LEU A 37 26.70 -3.32 2.81
C LEU A 37 27.57 -4.45 3.40
N GLN A 38 27.90 -4.36 4.69
CA GLN A 38 28.62 -5.44 5.38
C GLN A 38 27.64 -6.54 5.81
N THR A 39 27.83 -7.76 5.33
CA THR A 39 26.92 -8.90 5.58
C THR A 39 27.41 -9.90 6.64
N GLY A 40 28.63 -9.72 7.16
CA GLY A 40 29.20 -10.58 8.20
C GLY A 40 28.61 -10.34 9.59
N ALA A 41 28.99 -11.17 10.57
CA ALA A 41 28.63 -10.97 11.98
C ALA A 41 29.14 -9.62 12.49
N ALA A 42 28.49 -9.04 13.51
CA ALA A 42 28.96 -7.78 14.11
C ALA A 42 30.41 -7.89 14.60
N SER A 43 31.26 -6.95 14.19
CA SER A 43 32.68 -6.91 14.54
C SER A 43 33.20 -5.47 14.45
N GLU A 44 34.41 -5.22 14.95
CA GLU A 44 35.04 -3.88 14.99
C GLU A 44 34.20 -2.79 15.71
N GLY A 45 33.30 -3.18 16.62
CA GLY A 45 32.38 -2.26 17.29
C GLY A 45 31.25 -1.74 16.39
N LEU A 46 31.08 -2.31 15.19
CA LEU A 46 30.01 -1.97 14.25
C LEU A 46 28.86 -2.97 14.36
N LEU A 47 27.67 -2.44 14.61
CA LEU A 47 26.44 -3.21 14.53
C LEU A 47 26.14 -3.52 13.06
N ARG A 48 25.88 -4.79 12.75
CA ARG A 48 25.53 -5.28 11.40
C ARG A 48 24.12 -5.88 11.38
N ASP A 49 23.22 -5.26 12.13
CA ASP A 49 21.80 -5.63 12.17
C ASP A 49 21.05 -4.78 11.14
N TRP A 50 21.18 -5.16 9.87
CA TRP A 50 20.43 -4.53 8.80
C TRP A 50 19.02 -5.10 8.81
N PRO A 51 17.99 -4.29 9.15
CA PRO A 51 16.62 -4.79 9.10
C PRO A 51 16.35 -5.25 7.67
N ALA A 52 15.80 -6.45 7.53
CA ALA A 52 15.32 -6.92 6.24
C ALA A 52 14.43 -5.83 5.63
N SER A 53 14.63 -5.52 4.34
CA SER A 53 13.78 -4.57 3.64
C SER A 53 12.33 -5.03 3.86
N ASN A 54 11.60 -4.33 4.73
CA ASN A 54 10.26 -4.73 5.10
C ASN A 54 9.42 -4.60 3.83
N THR A 55 9.20 -5.72 3.14
CA THR A 55 8.48 -5.78 1.87
C THR A 55 6.99 -5.42 2.05
N GLY A 56 6.57 -5.08 3.27
CA GLY A 56 5.29 -4.43 3.54
C GLY A 56 4.07 -5.30 3.21
N VAL A 57 4.30 -6.58 2.88
CA VAL A 57 3.27 -7.50 2.40
C VAL A 57 2.13 -7.61 3.42
N ASP A 58 2.46 -7.58 4.71
CA ASP A 58 1.49 -7.65 5.80
C ASP A 58 0.52 -6.45 5.84
N LYS A 59 0.91 -5.28 5.31
CA LYS A 59 0.06 -4.08 5.27
C LYS A 59 -0.90 -4.05 4.07
N HIS A 60 -0.71 -4.91 3.06
CA HIS A 60 -1.52 -4.89 1.85
C HIS A 60 -2.79 -5.76 1.94
N TYR A 61 -2.92 -6.62 2.95
CA TYR A 61 -4.11 -7.46 3.14
C TYR A 61 -5.38 -6.64 3.44
N GLY A 62 -5.26 -5.55 4.19
CA GLY A 62 -6.39 -4.69 4.52
C GLY A 62 -6.99 -4.02 3.27
N TYR A 63 -6.14 -3.53 2.37
CA TYR A 63 -6.57 -2.92 1.11
C TYR A 63 -7.19 -3.96 0.17
N ALA A 64 -6.57 -5.14 0.04
CA ALA A 64 -7.14 -6.23 -0.77
C ALA A 64 -8.54 -6.62 -0.28
N PHE A 65 -8.71 -6.81 1.04
CA PHE A 65 -10.02 -7.12 1.63
C PHE A 65 -11.07 -6.04 1.35
N GLN A 66 -10.70 -4.76 1.44
CA GLN A 66 -11.61 -3.65 1.12
C GLN A 66 -12.12 -3.72 -0.31
N TRP A 67 -11.23 -3.94 -1.29
CA TRP A 67 -11.66 -4.05 -2.69
C TRP A 67 -12.52 -5.26 -2.94
N PHE A 68 -12.18 -6.43 -2.39
CA PHE A 68 -13.02 -7.62 -2.55
C PHE A 68 -14.39 -7.46 -1.90
N ALA A 69 -14.48 -6.85 -0.71
CA ALA A 69 -15.74 -6.56 -0.06
C ALA A 69 -16.60 -5.58 -0.88
N LEU A 70 -15.99 -4.53 -1.45
CA LEU A 70 -16.68 -3.58 -2.33
C LEU A 70 -17.21 -4.28 -3.58
N CYS A 71 -16.40 -5.09 -4.26
CA CYS A 71 -16.82 -5.86 -5.43
C CYS A 71 -17.95 -6.84 -5.09
N ALA A 72 -17.83 -7.60 -4.00
CA ALA A 72 -18.84 -8.55 -3.57
C ALA A 72 -20.18 -7.85 -3.25
N LEU A 73 -20.13 -6.70 -2.58
CA LEU A 73 -21.31 -5.88 -2.29
C LEU A 73 -21.98 -5.42 -3.58
N LEU A 74 -21.22 -4.88 -4.54
CA LEU A 74 -21.75 -4.42 -5.82
C LEU A 74 -22.41 -5.56 -6.62
N VAL A 75 -21.75 -6.71 -6.71
CA VAL A 75 -22.28 -7.90 -7.39
C VAL A 75 -23.55 -8.41 -6.70
N GLY A 76 -23.56 -8.47 -5.36
CA GLY A 76 -24.72 -8.89 -4.58
C GLY A 76 -25.93 -7.96 -4.77
N LEU A 77 -25.71 -6.64 -4.68
CA LEU A 77 -26.76 -5.65 -4.93
C LEU A 77 -27.28 -5.74 -6.37
N TYR A 78 -26.39 -5.86 -7.35
CA TYR A 78 -26.78 -6.01 -8.76
C TYR A 78 -27.65 -7.25 -8.97
N ALA A 79 -27.22 -8.42 -8.49
CA ALA A 79 -27.99 -9.65 -8.59
C ALA A 79 -29.36 -9.53 -7.88
N TRP A 80 -29.39 -8.91 -6.69
CA TRP A 80 -30.63 -8.67 -5.95
C TRP A 80 -31.64 -7.85 -6.75
N PHE A 81 -31.23 -6.69 -7.26
CA PHE A 81 -32.13 -5.79 -7.98
C PHE A 81 -32.50 -6.30 -9.37
N GLN A 82 -31.61 -6.99 -10.08
CA GLN A 82 -31.84 -7.44 -11.45
C GLN A 82 -32.55 -8.79 -11.53
N VAL A 83 -32.34 -9.67 -10.56
CA VAL A 83 -32.81 -11.06 -10.62
C VAL A 83 -33.92 -11.29 -9.62
N PHE A 84 -33.70 -10.97 -8.34
CA PHE A 84 -34.64 -11.33 -7.29
C PHE A 84 -35.83 -10.38 -7.22
N LEU A 85 -35.63 -9.06 -7.36
CA LEU A 85 -36.71 -8.09 -7.29
C LEU A 85 -37.74 -8.20 -8.46
N PRO A 86 -37.35 -8.25 -9.74
CA PRO A 86 -38.30 -8.40 -10.85
C PRO A 86 -38.98 -9.77 -10.86
N ARG A 87 -38.27 -10.85 -10.50
CA ARG A 87 -38.89 -12.19 -10.39
C ARG A 87 -39.95 -12.25 -9.29
N ARG A 88 -39.76 -11.54 -8.17
CA ARG A 88 -40.77 -11.42 -7.11
C ARG A 88 -42.01 -10.62 -7.52
N ARG A 89 -41.87 -9.69 -8.48
CA ARG A 89 -42.99 -8.90 -9.02
C ARG A 89 -43.79 -9.66 -10.07
N LEU A 90 -43.14 -10.49 -10.87
CA LEU A 90 -43.80 -11.36 -11.88
C LEU A 90 -44.47 -12.59 -11.26
N ALA A 91 -43.99 -13.06 -10.10
CA ALA A 91 -44.57 -14.20 -9.39
C ALA A 91 -45.81 -13.84 -8.54
N ALA A 92 -46.33 -12.62 -8.62
CA ALA A 92 -47.62 -12.28 -8.02
C ALA A 92 -48.73 -12.95 -8.85
N PRO A 93 -49.41 -14.00 -8.34
CA PRO A 93 -50.52 -14.60 -9.06
C PRO A 93 -51.64 -13.57 -9.06
N SER A 94 -52.02 -13.08 -10.24
CA SER A 94 -53.27 -12.37 -10.40
C SER A 94 -54.40 -13.36 -10.13
N SER A 95 -54.95 -13.35 -8.91
CA SER A 95 -56.29 -13.87 -8.66
C SER A 95 -57.28 -12.95 -9.36
N VAL A 96 -57.29 -13.00 -10.69
CA VAL A 96 -58.46 -12.63 -11.49
C VAL A 96 -59.46 -13.73 -11.20
N SER A 97 -60.37 -13.46 -10.27
CA SER A 97 -61.63 -14.18 -10.20
C SER A 97 -62.42 -13.78 -11.43
N ASP A 98 -62.22 -14.54 -12.51
CA ASP A 98 -63.14 -14.61 -13.63
C ASP A 98 -64.48 -15.13 -13.09
N GLY A 99 -65.56 -14.43 -13.44
CA GLY A 99 -66.91 -14.99 -13.39
C GLY A 99 -67.69 -14.71 -12.11
N ASP A 100 -68.16 -13.47 -11.95
CA ASP A 100 -69.48 -13.22 -11.36
C ASP A 100 -70.21 -12.19 -12.24
N LEU A 101 -70.65 -12.67 -13.40
CA LEU A 101 -71.86 -12.24 -14.10
C LEU A 101 -72.61 -13.55 -14.45
N PRO A 102 -73.94 -13.61 -14.36
CA PRO A 102 -74.91 -12.54 -14.64
C PRO A 102 -75.56 -11.84 -13.44
#